data_AF-A0A1Y1MG58-F1
#
_entry.id   AF-A0A1Y1MG58-F1
#
_cell.length_a   1.000
_cell.length_b   1.000
_cell.length_c   1.000
_cell.angle_alpha   90.00
_cell.angle_beta   90.00
_cell.angle_gamma   90.00
#
_symmetry.space_group_name_H-M   'P 1'
#
loop_
_entity.id
_entity.type
_entity.pdbx_description
1 polymer ?
#
loop_
_entity_poly.entity_id
_entity_poly.type
_entity_poly.pdbx_seq_one_letter_code
_entity_poly.pdbx_strand_id
1 'polypeptide(L)'
;EGEIVRLYFPSFRINRIESPIQPIDGDCGESLTLYDAPWPDDSKIIKTFCDTFSKPMEKHDFVSTGNALFVRFESKTGSYSGSSLYYWAHYDFFNNTKLGE
;
A
#
# COMPACT_ATOMS: atom_id res chain seq x y z
N GLU A 1 -6.37 22.97 11.71
CA GLU A 1 -5.31 21.95 11.73
C GLU A 1 -5.90 20.72 11.05
N GLY A 2 -5.61 20.54 9.77
CA GLY A 2 -6.50 19.81 8.84
C GLY A 2 -5.80 19.32 7.59
N GLU A 3 -4.54 18.92 7.76
CA GLU A 3 -3.77 18.29 6.69
C GLU A 3 -4.27 16.86 6.49
N ILE A 4 -4.65 16.53 5.26
CA ILE A 4 -4.98 15.18 4.82
C ILE A 4 -3.86 14.69 3.91
N VAL A 5 -3.52 13.41 4.05
CA VAL A 5 -2.49 12.75 3.25
C VAL A 5 -3.16 12.10 2.05
N ARG A 6 -2.61 12.35 0.87
CA ARG A 6 -2.92 11.59 -0.33
C ARG A 6 -1.74 10.72 -0.69
N LEU A 7 -1.99 9.45 -0.91
CA LEU A 7 -1.06 8.50 -1.49
C LEU A 7 -1.58 8.09 -2.87
N TYR A 8 -0.72 8.11 -3.87
CA TYR A 8 -0.98 7.43 -5.14
C TYR A 8 0.27 6.71 -5.62
N PHE A 9 0.06 5.66 -6.44
CA PHE A 9 1.16 4.92 -7.04
C PHE A 9 1.31 5.34 -8.52
N PRO A 10 2.38 6.07 -8.91
CA PRO A 10 2.63 6.36 -10.33
C PRO A 10 2.86 5.10 -11.16
N SER A 11 3.42 4.06 -10.53
CA SER A 11 3.70 2.76 -11.10
C SER A 11 3.52 1.71 -10.02
N PHE A 12 2.73 0.68 -10.31
CA PHE A 12 2.48 -0.42 -9.39
C PHE A 12 2.27 -1.69 -10.20
N ARG A 13 3.11 -2.69 -9.96
CA ARG A 13 3.03 -4.01 -10.58
C ARG A 13 2.90 -5.07 -9.50
N ILE A 14 2.07 -6.04 -9.81
CA ILE A 14 1.84 -7.23 -9.00
C ILE A 14 2.14 -8.41 -9.91
N ASN A 15 3.16 -9.18 -9.55
CA ASN A 15 3.54 -10.41 -10.22
C ASN A 15 3.31 -11.60 -9.28
N ARG A 16 3.61 -12.80 -9.75
CA ARG A 16 3.73 -13.97 -8.87
C ARG A 16 5.09 -13.94 -8.18
N ILE A 17 5.15 -14.53 -6.99
CA ILE A 17 6.43 -14.71 -6.29
C ILE A 17 7.26 -15.75 -7.04
N GLU A 18 8.51 -15.40 -7.34
CA GLU A 18 9.50 -16.28 -7.94
C GLU A 18 10.56 -16.66 -6.90
N SER A 19 11.08 -17.89 -6.96
CA SER A 19 12.15 -18.36 -6.05
C SER A 19 11.89 -18.09 -4.55
N PRO A 20 10.75 -18.55 -4.00
CA PRO A 20 10.40 -18.33 -2.59
C PRO A 20 11.41 -18.98 -1.65
N ILE A 21 11.76 -18.29 -0.55
CA ILE A 21 12.67 -18.82 0.49
C ILE A 21 11.94 -19.84 1.38
N GLN A 22 10.66 -19.60 1.68
CA GLN A 22 9.81 -20.51 2.44
C GLN A 22 8.61 -20.94 1.59
N PRO A 23 8.11 -22.18 1.75
CA PRO A 23 6.90 -22.60 1.06
C PRO A 23 5.71 -21.73 1.49
N ILE A 24 4.87 -21.36 0.53
CA ILE A 24 3.58 -20.73 0.79
C ILE A 24 2.50 -21.80 0.69
N ASP A 25 1.86 -22.04 1.83
CA ASP A 25 0.60 -22.77 1.88
C ASP A 25 -0.55 -21.75 1.92
N GLY A 26 -1.13 -21.46 0.76
CA GLY A 26 -2.30 -20.59 0.63
C GLY A 26 -2.10 -19.38 -0.29
N ASP A 27 -3.03 -18.44 -0.21
CA ASP A 27 -3.03 -17.22 -1.01
C ASP A 27 -2.39 -16.05 -0.25
N CYS A 28 -1.96 -15.02 -1.00
CA CYS A 28 -1.35 -13.81 -0.45
C CYS A 28 -0.08 -14.09 0.35
N GLY A 29 0.93 -14.55 -0.38
CA GLY A 29 2.29 -14.71 0.11
C GLY A 29 2.94 -13.38 0.44
N GLU A 30 2.61 -12.36 -0.35
CA GLU A 30 3.00 -10.98 -0.11
C GLU A 30 1.80 -10.04 -0.18
N SER A 31 1.81 -9.03 0.68
CA SER A 31 0.73 -8.06 0.72
C SER A 31 1.22 -6.65 1.03
N LEU A 32 0.47 -5.68 0.53
CA LEU A 32 0.62 -4.27 0.84
C LEU A 32 -0.72 -3.76 1.35
N THR A 33 -0.79 -3.33 2.60
CA THR A 33 -2.02 -2.79 3.20
C THR A 33 -1.84 -1.33 3.58
N LEU A 34 -2.83 -0.53 3.19
CA LEU A 34 -2.93 0.89 3.48
C LEU A 34 -3.96 1.11 4.59
N TYR A 35 -3.59 1.88 5.62
CA TYR A 35 -4.44 2.17 6.77
C TYR A 35 -4.58 3.67 6.96
N ASP A 36 -5.80 4.13 7.22
CA ASP A 36 -6.13 5.52 7.57
C ASP A 36 -5.83 5.81 9.05
N ALA A 37 -4.61 5.49 9.46
CA ALA A 37 -4.09 5.63 10.82
C ALA A 37 -2.56 5.73 10.79
N PRO A 38 -1.90 6.23 11.86
CA PRO A 38 -0.45 6.19 11.97
C PRO A 38 0.13 4.81 12.34
N TRP A 39 -0.72 3.80 12.54
CA TRP A 39 -0.35 2.42 12.90
C TRP A 39 -1.28 1.42 12.17
N PRO A 40 -0.97 0.11 12.13
CA PRO A 40 -1.82 -0.88 11.46
C PRO A 40 -3.10 -1.16 12.27
N ASP A 41 -4.09 -0.28 12.13
CA ASP A 41 -5.42 -0.43 12.72
C ASP A 41 -6.36 -1.11 11.73
N ASP A 42 -6.65 -2.39 11.95
CA ASP A 42 -7.49 -3.18 11.05
C ASP A 42 -8.92 -2.61 10.88
N SER A 43 -9.40 -1.78 11.81
CA SER A 43 -10.68 -1.07 11.66
C SER A 43 -10.65 0.09 10.66
N LYS A 44 -9.45 0.49 10.22
CA LYS A 44 -9.20 1.63 9.32
C LYS A 44 -8.44 1.24 8.05
N ILE A 45 -8.63 0.01 7.57
CA ILE A 45 -8.04 -0.42 6.30
C ILE A 45 -8.68 0.36 5.15
N ILE A 46 -7.84 1.05 4.37
CA ILE A 46 -8.24 1.69 3.11
C ILE A 46 -8.25 0.63 2.00
N LYS A 47 -7.15 -0.11 1.86
CA LYS A 47 -6.98 -1.10 0.80
C LYS A 47 -5.89 -2.11 1.14
N THR A 48 -6.12 -3.37 0.79
CA THR A 48 -5.10 -4.41 0.77
C THR A 48 -4.88 -4.87 -0.66
N PHE A 49 -3.60 -4.98 -1.05
CA PHE A 49 -3.13 -5.60 -2.27
C PHE A 49 -2.39 -6.90 -1.93
N CYS A 50 -2.52 -7.90 -2.78
CA CYS A 50 -1.96 -9.23 -2.62
C CYS A 50 -1.53 -9.80 -3.96
N ASP A 51 -0.44 -10.57 -3.96
CA ASP A 51 0.23 -11.11 -5.15
C ASP A 51 -0.63 -12.07 -5.99
N THR A 52 -1.64 -12.70 -5.38
CA THR A 52 -2.44 -13.74 -6.05
C THR A 52 -3.63 -13.18 -6.85
N PHE A 53 -4.39 -12.23 -6.28
CA PHE A 53 -5.70 -11.81 -6.84
C PHE A 53 -5.84 -10.31 -7.06
N SER A 54 -4.95 -9.49 -6.51
CA SER A 54 -5.12 -8.05 -6.60
C SER A 54 -4.73 -7.54 -7.97
N LYS A 55 -5.53 -6.60 -8.48
CA LYS A 55 -5.12 -5.79 -9.62
C LYS A 55 -4.33 -4.59 -9.10
N PRO A 56 -3.17 -4.27 -9.70
CA PRO A 56 -2.48 -3.03 -9.38
C PRO A 56 -3.38 -1.84 -9.68
N MET A 57 -3.29 -0.81 -8.84
CA MET A 57 -4.05 0.43 -8.99
C MET A 57 -3.10 1.60 -9.16
N GLU A 58 -2.60 1.78 -10.38
CA GLU A 58 -1.80 2.93 -10.77
C GLU A 58 -2.66 4.20 -10.87
N LYS A 59 -2.07 5.35 -10.54
CA LYS A 59 -2.69 6.68 -10.68
C LYS A 59 -4.06 6.81 -10.00
N HIS A 60 -4.27 6.02 -8.95
CA HIS A 60 -5.45 6.11 -8.09
C HIS A 60 -5.06 6.79 -6.79
N ASP A 61 -5.86 7.78 -6.40
CA ASP A 61 -5.65 8.57 -5.19
C ASP A 61 -6.30 7.88 -3.98
N PHE A 62 -5.48 7.50 -3.00
CA PHE A 62 -5.90 7.07 -1.66
C PHE A 62 -5.77 8.25 -0.71
N VAL A 63 -6.89 8.73 -0.18
CA VAL A 63 -6.94 9.94 0.67
C VAL A 63 -7.27 9.54 2.10
N SER A 64 -6.45 9.96 3.06
CA SER A 64 -6.68 9.76 4.50
C SER A 64 -7.68 10.79 5.06
N THR A 65 -8.24 10.50 6.22
CA THR A 65 -9.08 11.46 6.97
C THR A 65 -8.27 12.35 7.90
N GLY A 66 -6.99 12.02 8.15
CA GLY A 66 -6.07 12.79 8.98
C GLY A 66 -4.70 13.00 8.36
N ASN A 67 -3.76 13.51 9.14
CA ASN A 67 -2.41 13.86 8.70
C ASN A 67 -1.44 12.67 8.63
N ALA A 68 -1.94 11.44 8.78
CA ALA A 68 -1.13 10.23 8.78
C ALA A 68 -1.82 9.10 8.04
N LEU A 69 -1.01 8.29 7.35
CA LEU A 69 -1.39 7.05 6.69
C LEU A 69 -0.29 6.03 6.98
N PHE A 70 -0.65 4.78 7.24
CA PHE A 70 0.30 3.70 7.48
C PHE A 70 0.28 2.72 6.30
N VAL A 71 1.46 2.41 5.78
CA VAL A 71 1.65 1.44 4.70
C VAL A 71 2.41 0.25 5.26
N ARG A 72 1.75 -0.91 5.30
CA ARG A 72 2.35 -2.17 5.74
C ARG A 72 2.65 -3.03 4.54
N PHE A 73 3.93 -3.29 4.29
CA PHE A 73 4.35 -4.40 3.45
C PHE A 73 4.61 -5.62 4.32
N GLU A 74 4.08 -6.77 3.93
CA GLU A 74 4.29 -8.04 4.61
C GLU A 74 4.60 -9.14 3.59
N SER A 75 5.68 -9.88 3.84
CA SER A 75 6.07 -11.06 3.05
C SER A 75 6.19 -12.25 3.98
N LYS A 76 5.38 -13.28 3.74
CA LYS A 76 5.37 -14.53 4.53
C LYS A 76 6.48 -15.49 4.09
N THR A 77 6.91 -15.37 2.83
CA THR A 77 7.92 -16.26 2.24
C THR A 77 9.30 -15.63 2.16
N GLY A 78 9.39 -14.35 1.81
CA GLY A 78 10.60 -13.80 1.18
C GLY A 78 10.92 -14.43 -0.18
N SER A 79 11.83 -13.82 -0.94
CA SER A 79 12.22 -14.29 -2.28
C SER A 79 13.67 -13.90 -2.60
N TYR A 80 14.39 -14.82 -3.24
CA TYR A 80 15.73 -14.52 -3.78
C TYR A 80 15.69 -13.71 -5.07
N SER A 81 14.58 -13.76 -5.81
CA SER A 81 14.36 -12.98 -7.04
C SER A 81 13.81 -11.57 -6.77
N GLY A 82 13.49 -11.26 -5.51
CA GLY A 82 12.83 -10.02 -5.09
C GLY A 82 11.32 -10.15 -4.87
N SER A 83 10.71 -9.10 -4.33
CA SER A 83 9.27 -9.02 -4.03
C SER A 83 8.43 -9.10 -5.31
N SER A 84 7.29 -9.78 -5.21
CA SER A 84 6.22 -9.84 -6.20
C SER A 84 5.45 -8.52 -6.34
N LEU A 85 5.51 -7.67 -5.31
CA LEU A 85 4.95 -6.33 -5.30
C LEU A 85 6.06 -5.31 -5.59
N TYR A 86 5.94 -4.60 -6.71
CA TYR A 86 6.87 -3.54 -7.11
C TYR A 86 6.11 -2.24 -7.34
N TYR A 87 6.40 -1.21 -6.54
CA TYR A 87 5.67 0.05 -6.62
C TYR A 87 6.56 1.26 -6.34
N TRP A 88 6.14 2.39 -6.91
CA TRP A 88 6.56 3.73 -6.52
C TRP A 88 5.38 4.40 -5.84
N ALA A 89 5.61 5.07 -4.73
CA ALA A 89 4.57 5.77 -3.98
C ALA A 89 4.93 7.26 -3.89
N HIS A 90 3.96 8.12 -4.17
CA HIS A 90 4.05 9.55 -3.88
C HIS A 90 3.04 9.92 -2.81
N TYR A 91 3.48 10.78 -1.89
CA TYR A 91 2.69 11.30 -0.79
C TYR A 91 2.63 12.81 -0.91
N ASP A 92 1.43 13.35 -0.86
CA ASP A 92 1.19 14.79 -0.85
C ASP A 92 0.25 15.14 0.30
N PHE A 93 0.39 16.36 0.82
CA PHE A 93 -0.42 16.86 1.94
C PHE A 93 -1.30 18.00 1.43
N PHE A 94 -2.59 17.90 1.71
CA PHE A 94 -3.56 18.93 1.35
C PHE A 94 -4.17 19.48 2.62
N ASN A 95 -4.41 20.78 2.65
CA ASN A 95 -5.25 21.35 3.69
C ASN A 95 -6.64 21.60 3.10
N ASN A 96 -7.67 20.97 3.66
CA ASN A 96 -9.04 21.22 3.22
C ASN A 96 -9.56 22.60 3.71
N THR A 97 -8.78 23.32 4.51
CA THR A 97 -9.03 24.74 4.80
C THR A 97 -8.31 25.59 3.76
N LYS A 98 -9.10 26.25 2.91
CA LYS A 98 -8.70 27.25 1.90
C LYS A 98 -7.63 28.24 2.38
N LEU A 99 -6.36 27.88 2.26
CA LEU A 99 -5.25 28.83 2.21
C LEU A 99 -4.41 28.46 0.99
N GLY A 100 -5.04 28.59 -0.18
CA GLY A 100 -4.30 28.67 -1.43
C GLY A 100 -3.93 30.12 -1.66
N GLU A 101 -2.64 30.38 -1.91
CA GLU A 101 -2.24 31.45 -2.81
C GLU A 101 -2.57 31.06 -4.25
#